data_AF-A0A1A9M8X7-F1
#
_entry.id   AF-A0A1A9M8X7-F1
#
_cell.length_a   1.000
_cell.length_b   1.000
_cell.length_c   1.000
_cell.angle_alpha   90.00
_cell.angle_beta   90.00
_cell.angle_gamma   90.00
#
_symmetry.space_group_name_H-M   'P 1'
#
loop_
_entity.id
_entity.type
_entity.pdbx_description
1 polymer ?
#
loop_
_entity_poly.entity_id
_entity_poly.type
_entity_poly.pdbx_seq_one_letter_code
_entity_poly.pdbx_strand_id
1 'polypeptide(L)'
;MMQRLETAEFSIEANPIFDNTRVFGGSISLRHAQQTTFSPQISVWTAAAERKLSAKTWLTKLTRDDDPVIERKPVSVAGMHGEMITLKGRLEDWETRQVRDWYRLRAVLVAPDGRTWYHATAMTSESDRAAIEADFLRLLGSIQVKLEGAAASQEQAAGDAEQAAVLADIRHAIDTAAQARQARETAVARTADATRLHVPVADVQTRFDAAIAMLGLDGKREILRRIVLPAVSLTERGIAETNRIGISRIGGGPDLAAGQDWPRDASGLYLNFLAQIALSELPERAETLPEAGLLAFFPGSDYSDWRVVFTPPGTALVAHALPDDAIDTTEAATRMVGWDNARQRFTANDTNVDGLSVETDEHGRLHFQRDGHAVMVFASEYEISRSAQALRLERLLSMPLHFADSGDPHIDADAGMEDLSNFALALAEGFRVGDGPQHQMFGVCGLREWHSIQALAAEHAARQGWADIAAPDGWFVLLKLASGGGADFSFSDHGDYLFLAHRQDAAKGDFSRVYALVESS
;
A
#
# COMPACT_ATOMS: atom_id res chain seq x y z
N MET A 1 -23.81 -37.46 -3.86
CA MET A 1 -22.67 -37.98 -4.64
C MET A 1 -21.52 -37.02 -4.36
N MET A 2 -20.34 -37.51 -3.96
CA MET A 2 -19.21 -36.63 -3.65
C MET A 2 -18.65 -36.03 -4.95
N GLN A 3 -18.24 -34.76 -4.89
CA GLN A 3 -17.66 -34.07 -6.04
C GLN A 3 -16.15 -34.27 -6.02
N ARG A 4 -15.60 -34.90 -7.07
CA ARG A 4 -14.16 -34.97 -7.24
C ARG A 4 -13.66 -33.65 -7.82
N LEU A 5 -12.68 -33.05 -7.15
CA LEU A 5 -12.03 -31.82 -7.57
C LEU A 5 -10.53 -32.09 -7.73
N GLU A 6 -9.91 -31.47 -8.72
CA GLU A 6 -8.54 -31.79 -9.07
C GLU A 6 -7.73 -30.57 -9.50
N THR A 7 -6.46 -30.55 -9.07
CA THR A 7 -5.39 -29.68 -9.57
C THR A 7 -4.46 -30.49 -10.47
N ALA A 8 -3.41 -29.84 -10.98
CA ALA A 8 -2.29 -30.52 -11.63
C ALA A 8 -1.55 -31.47 -10.68
N GLU A 9 -1.51 -31.17 -9.38
CA GLU A 9 -0.68 -31.86 -8.38
C GLU A 9 -1.44 -32.92 -7.57
N PHE A 10 -2.75 -32.74 -7.35
CA PHE A 10 -3.56 -33.67 -6.54
C PHE A 10 -5.05 -33.60 -6.86
N SER A 11 -5.83 -34.54 -6.34
CA SER A 11 -7.30 -34.48 -6.33
C SER A 11 -7.86 -34.76 -4.94
N ILE A 12 -9.04 -34.22 -4.64
CA ILE A 12 -9.79 -34.44 -3.38
C ILE A 12 -11.26 -34.77 -3.67
N GLU A 13 -11.95 -35.32 -2.69
CA GLU A 13 -13.39 -35.54 -2.71
C GLU A 13 -14.11 -34.58 -1.76
N ALA A 14 -14.78 -33.60 -2.35
CA ALA A 14 -15.55 -32.58 -1.66
C ALA A 14 -16.98 -33.04 -1.34
N ASN A 15 -17.46 -32.63 -0.18
CA ASN A 15 -18.86 -32.83 0.22
C ASN A 15 -19.75 -31.86 -0.57
N PRO A 16 -20.86 -32.31 -1.17
CA PRO A 16 -21.76 -31.45 -1.95
C PRO A 16 -22.42 -30.31 -1.14
N ILE A 17 -22.29 -30.29 0.19
CA ILE A 17 -22.64 -29.10 1.01
C ILE A 17 -21.79 -27.87 0.66
N PHE A 18 -20.63 -28.06 0.03
CA PHE A 18 -19.82 -27.01 -0.56
C PHE A 18 -20.09 -26.94 -2.07
N ASP A 19 -21.12 -26.21 -2.43
CA ASP A 19 -21.59 -26.00 -3.81
C ASP A 19 -20.90 -24.81 -4.52
N ASN A 20 -20.09 -24.02 -3.80
CA ASN A 20 -19.15 -23.08 -4.40
C ASN A 20 -17.71 -23.60 -4.23
N THR A 21 -17.18 -24.15 -5.32
CA THR A 21 -15.85 -24.76 -5.38
C THR A 21 -14.94 -23.98 -6.30
N ARG A 22 -13.73 -23.66 -5.84
CA ARG A 22 -12.72 -22.96 -6.62
C ARG A 22 -11.46 -23.80 -6.67
N VAL A 23 -11.00 -24.10 -7.87
CA VAL A 23 -9.68 -24.70 -8.14
C VAL A 23 -8.82 -23.61 -8.75
N PHE A 24 -7.65 -23.37 -8.16
CA PHE A 24 -6.73 -22.32 -8.63
C PHE A 24 -5.28 -22.75 -8.35
N GLY A 25 -4.51 -22.98 -9.41
CA GLY A 25 -3.15 -23.52 -9.30
C GLY A 25 -3.10 -24.82 -8.49
N GLY A 26 -2.14 -24.94 -7.58
CA GLY A 26 -2.01 -26.03 -6.60
C GLY A 26 -2.98 -25.95 -5.42
N SER A 27 -4.13 -25.26 -5.53
CA SER A 27 -5.09 -25.09 -4.43
C SER A 27 -6.54 -25.41 -4.80
N ILE A 28 -7.30 -25.90 -3.80
CA ILE A 28 -8.73 -26.15 -3.87
C ILE A 28 -9.40 -25.50 -2.65
N SER A 29 -10.37 -24.61 -2.88
CA SER A 29 -11.18 -23.95 -1.85
C SER A 29 -12.64 -24.35 -1.98
N LEU A 30 -13.25 -24.69 -0.84
CA LEU A 30 -14.63 -25.13 -0.71
C LEU A 30 -15.40 -24.15 0.17
N ARG A 31 -16.53 -23.64 -0.34
CA ARG A 31 -17.41 -22.71 0.37
C ARG A 31 -18.87 -23.11 0.19
N HIS A 32 -19.68 -22.74 1.18
CA HIS A 32 -21.13 -22.86 1.12
C HIS A 32 -21.73 -21.80 0.16
N ALA A 33 -22.82 -22.10 -0.54
CA ALA A 33 -23.43 -21.18 -1.53
C ALA A 33 -24.00 -19.95 -0.89
N GLN A 34 -24.67 -20.10 0.26
CA GLN A 34 -25.07 -18.96 1.08
C GLN A 34 -23.88 -18.58 1.96
N GLN A 35 -23.04 -17.68 1.44
CA GLN A 35 -21.93 -17.09 2.18
C GLN A 35 -22.46 -16.00 3.10
N THR A 36 -22.32 -16.25 4.40
CA THR A 36 -22.39 -15.24 5.46
C THR A 36 -20.99 -15.14 6.07
N THR A 37 -20.73 -14.11 6.88
CA THR A 37 -19.48 -13.98 7.64
C THR A 37 -19.17 -15.23 8.48
N PHE A 38 -20.19 -15.97 8.91
CA PHE A 38 -20.07 -17.16 9.75
C PHE A 38 -20.19 -18.49 8.99
N SER A 39 -20.19 -18.47 7.65
CA SER A 39 -20.28 -19.72 6.88
C SER A 39 -18.95 -20.48 6.92
N PRO A 40 -18.96 -21.81 7.08
CA PRO A 40 -17.74 -22.59 7.14
C PRO A 40 -17.03 -22.63 5.79
N GLN A 41 -15.70 -22.71 5.85
CA GLN A 41 -14.84 -22.74 4.66
C GLN A 41 -13.72 -23.74 4.85
N ILE A 42 -13.34 -24.44 3.79
CA ILE A 42 -12.18 -25.35 3.77
C ILE A 42 -11.29 -24.97 2.59
N SER A 43 -9.98 -25.00 2.79
CA SER A 43 -9.00 -24.84 1.70
C SER A 43 -7.86 -25.82 1.87
N VAL A 44 -7.40 -26.38 0.76
CA VAL A 44 -6.24 -27.29 0.66
C VAL A 44 -5.31 -26.79 -0.42
N TRP A 45 -4.02 -26.72 -0.16
CA TRP A 45 -3.03 -26.32 -1.15
C TRP A 45 -1.69 -27.00 -0.91
N THR A 46 -0.85 -27.02 -1.94
CA THR A 46 0.52 -27.54 -1.88
C THR A 46 1.55 -26.43 -1.75
N ALA A 47 2.69 -26.77 -1.13
CA ALA A 47 3.88 -25.93 -1.12
C ALA A 47 5.14 -26.81 -1.09
N ALA A 48 6.27 -26.27 -1.54
CA ALA A 48 7.56 -26.93 -1.42
C ALA A 48 7.93 -27.10 0.06
N ALA A 49 8.49 -28.25 0.41
CA ALA A 49 8.94 -28.54 1.76
C ALA A 49 10.02 -27.54 2.23
N GLU A 50 9.80 -26.94 3.39
CA GLU A 50 10.81 -26.06 3.98
C GLU A 50 11.90 -26.90 4.67
N ARG A 51 13.02 -27.11 3.97
CA ARG A 51 14.09 -28.06 4.31
C ARG A 51 14.69 -27.95 5.73
N LYS A 52 14.42 -26.87 6.47
CA LYS A 52 14.97 -26.62 7.81
C LYS A 52 13.96 -26.74 8.95
N LEU A 53 12.67 -26.97 8.68
CA LEU A 53 11.63 -27.03 9.71
C LEU A 53 10.85 -28.35 9.68
N SER A 54 10.37 -28.78 10.83
CA SER A 54 9.34 -29.83 10.93
C SER A 54 7.95 -29.23 10.77
N ALA A 55 6.97 -30.03 10.32
CA ALA A 55 5.57 -29.62 10.22
C ALA A 55 5.04 -29.00 11.52
N LYS A 56 5.45 -29.55 12.67
CA LYS A 56 5.15 -29.01 14.01
C LYS A 56 5.67 -27.58 14.19
N THR A 57 6.93 -27.34 13.85
CA THR A 57 7.60 -26.04 14.02
C THR A 57 7.04 -25.00 13.07
N TRP A 58 6.74 -25.41 11.84
CA TRP A 58 6.10 -24.57 10.84
C TRP A 58 4.70 -24.12 11.28
N LEU A 59 3.87 -25.04 11.78
CA LEU A 59 2.55 -24.68 12.32
C LEU A 59 2.66 -23.67 13.46
N THR A 60 3.64 -23.81 14.36
CA THR A 60 3.86 -22.84 15.44
C THR A 60 4.33 -21.47 14.92
N LYS A 61 5.04 -21.39 13.79
CA LYS A 61 5.36 -20.09 13.16
C LYS A 61 4.12 -19.42 12.57
N LEU A 62 3.16 -20.20 12.08
CA LEU A 62 1.94 -19.71 11.46
C LEU A 62 0.87 -19.27 12.48
N THR A 63 1.03 -19.54 13.78
CA THR A 63 0.13 -19.10 14.85
C THR A 63 0.50 -17.71 15.39
N ARG A 64 0.77 -16.73 14.51
CA ARG A 64 1.10 -15.34 14.89
C ARG A 64 -0.11 -14.49 15.27
N ASP A 65 -1.32 -15.05 15.23
CA ASP A 65 -2.56 -14.36 15.60
C ASP A 65 -2.79 -14.49 17.12
N ASP A 66 -3.41 -13.48 17.74
CA ASP A 66 -3.75 -13.42 19.19
C ASP A 66 -4.72 -14.53 19.69
N ASP A 67 -5.11 -15.46 18.82
CA ASP A 67 -6.04 -16.55 19.10
C ASP A 67 -5.34 -17.73 19.82
N PRO A 68 -5.78 -18.14 21.02
CA PRO A 68 -5.18 -19.27 21.74
C PRO A 68 -5.33 -20.61 21.00
N VAL A 69 -4.23 -21.37 20.94
CA VAL A 69 -4.25 -22.79 20.53
C VAL A 69 -4.90 -23.62 21.63
N ILE A 70 -6.06 -24.19 21.35
CA ILE A 70 -6.83 -25.00 22.30
C ILE A 70 -6.61 -26.51 22.15
N GLU A 71 -6.12 -26.94 20.99
CA GLU A 71 -5.82 -28.35 20.72
C GLU A 71 -4.65 -28.46 19.74
N ARG A 72 -3.81 -29.46 19.94
CA ARG A 72 -2.77 -29.89 18.99
C ARG A 72 -2.69 -31.40 19.00
N LYS A 73 -2.69 -32.02 17.82
CA LYS A 73 -2.57 -33.47 17.67
C LYS A 73 -1.80 -33.88 16.41
N PRO A 74 -1.07 -35.00 16.44
CA PRO A 74 -0.54 -35.60 15.23
C PRO A 74 -1.69 -36.10 14.35
N VAL A 75 -1.51 -36.02 13.04
CA VAL A 75 -2.47 -36.53 12.05
C VAL A 75 -1.76 -37.41 11.04
N SER A 76 -2.42 -38.49 10.62
CA SER A 76 -1.89 -39.42 9.61
C SER A 76 -3.04 -39.87 8.71
N VAL A 77 -3.03 -39.39 7.47
CA VAL A 77 -4.12 -39.53 6.50
C VAL A 77 -3.54 -39.63 5.09
N ALA A 78 -4.20 -40.35 4.19
CA ALA A 78 -3.76 -40.53 2.80
C ALA A 78 -2.28 -40.97 2.64
N GLY A 79 -1.76 -41.77 3.58
CA GLY A 79 -0.36 -42.22 3.59
C GLY A 79 0.66 -41.14 3.96
N MET A 80 0.21 -39.96 4.36
CA MET A 80 1.03 -38.83 4.78
C MET A 80 0.99 -38.65 6.30
N HIS A 81 2.06 -38.11 6.86
CA HIS A 81 2.17 -37.81 8.30
C HIS A 81 2.30 -36.31 8.52
N GLY A 82 1.71 -35.82 9.60
CA GLY A 82 1.63 -34.39 9.84
C GLY A 82 1.15 -34.00 11.23
N GLU A 83 0.84 -32.73 11.38
CA GLU A 83 0.34 -32.12 12.60
C GLU A 83 -0.92 -31.30 12.30
N MET A 84 -1.84 -31.24 13.27
CA MET A 84 -3.03 -30.43 13.23
C MET A 84 -3.18 -29.62 14.53
N ILE A 85 -3.63 -28.38 14.40
CA ILE A 85 -3.95 -27.48 15.52
C ILE A 85 -5.36 -26.92 15.37
N THR A 86 -5.97 -26.60 16.52
CA THR A 86 -7.23 -25.87 16.61
C THR A 86 -7.01 -24.59 17.40
N LEU A 87 -7.35 -23.46 16.78
CA LEU A 87 -7.28 -22.11 17.35
C LEU A 87 -8.70 -21.65 17.70
N LYS A 88 -8.86 -20.96 18.83
CA LYS A 88 -10.12 -20.33 19.24
C LYS A 88 -9.97 -18.81 19.21
N GLY A 89 -10.81 -18.15 18.45
CA GLY A 89 -10.89 -16.69 18.35
C GLY A 89 -12.33 -16.17 18.41
N ARG A 90 -12.50 -14.92 17.99
CA ARG A 90 -13.81 -14.27 17.81
C ARG A 90 -13.91 -13.66 16.42
N LEU A 91 -15.09 -13.75 15.82
CA LEU A 91 -15.37 -13.12 14.53
C LEU A 91 -16.59 -12.20 14.68
N GLU A 92 -16.45 -10.96 14.20
CA GLU A 92 -17.54 -9.97 14.13
C GLU A 92 -18.04 -9.87 12.68
N ASP A 93 -19.36 -9.91 12.51
CA ASP A 93 -20.02 -9.58 11.25
C ASP A 93 -20.20 -8.07 11.15
N TRP A 94 -19.59 -7.45 10.13
CA TRP A 94 -19.51 -6.01 10.02
C TRP A 94 -20.85 -5.32 9.72
N GLU A 95 -21.79 -6.03 9.08
CA GLU A 95 -23.12 -5.52 8.72
C GLU A 95 -24.08 -5.60 9.92
N THR A 96 -24.07 -6.74 10.62
CA THR A 96 -25.00 -7.03 11.71
C THR A 96 -24.43 -6.72 13.09
N ARG A 97 -23.12 -6.43 13.18
CA ARG A 97 -22.35 -6.27 14.43
C ARG A 97 -22.40 -7.49 15.36
N GLN A 98 -22.79 -8.65 14.83
CA GLN A 98 -22.86 -9.86 15.61
C GLN A 98 -21.46 -10.40 15.86
N VAL A 99 -21.13 -10.76 17.10
CA VAL A 99 -19.85 -11.41 17.44
C VAL A 99 -20.11 -12.86 17.84
N ARG A 100 -19.31 -13.80 17.32
CA ARG A 100 -19.40 -15.24 17.68
C ARG A 100 -18.01 -15.83 17.96
N ASP A 101 -17.99 -16.86 18.79
CA ASP A 101 -16.82 -17.73 18.92
C ASP A 101 -16.54 -18.38 17.56
N TRP A 102 -15.29 -18.31 17.13
CA TRP A 102 -14.85 -18.74 15.82
C TRP A 102 -13.60 -19.60 15.92
N TYR A 103 -13.55 -20.66 15.14
CA TYR A 103 -12.51 -21.68 15.21
C TYR A 103 -11.76 -21.81 13.91
N ARG A 104 -10.44 -21.95 14.02
CA ARG A 104 -9.54 -22.18 12.89
C ARG A 104 -8.80 -23.49 13.09
N LEU A 105 -9.07 -24.47 12.23
CA LEU A 105 -8.35 -25.73 12.18
C LEU A 105 -7.26 -25.60 11.12
N ARG A 106 -6.02 -25.98 11.44
CA ARG A 106 -4.92 -25.99 10.47
C ARG A 106 -4.21 -27.32 10.52
N ALA A 107 -3.98 -27.92 9.36
CA ALA A 107 -3.23 -29.16 9.19
C ALA A 107 -2.08 -28.95 8.21
N VAL A 108 -0.95 -29.61 8.49
CA VAL A 108 0.18 -29.72 7.57
C VAL A 108 0.55 -31.19 7.48
N LEU A 109 0.48 -31.74 6.27
CA LEU A 109 0.81 -33.12 5.94
C LEU A 109 2.05 -33.14 5.05
N VAL A 110 2.96 -34.06 5.33
CA VAL A 110 4.20 -34.23 4.56
C VAL A 110 4.05 -35.47 3.69
N ALA A 111 4.28 -35.30 2.38
CA ALA A 111 4.29 -36.40 1.42
C ALA A 111 5.39 -37.43 1.77
N PRO A 112 5.26 -38.70 1.35
CA PRO A 112 6.27 -39.73 1.62
C PRO A 112 7.66 -39.40 1.05
N ASP A 113 7.74 -38.58 0.00
CA ASP A 113 8.99 -38.12 -0.60
C ASP A 113 9.69 -37.01 0.21
N GLY A 114 9.01 -36.45 1.22
CA GLY A 114 9.47 -35.36 2.06
C GLY A 114 9.64 -34.02 1.35
N ARG A 115 9.26 -33.91 0.06
CA ARG A 115 9.49 -32.74 -0.80
C ARG A 115 8.26 -31.86 -0.95
N THR A 116 7.07 -32.45 -0.88
CA THR A 116 5.81 -31.70 -1.03
C THR A 116 5.05 -31.71 0.28
N TRP A 117 4.63 -30.52 0.71
CA TRP A 117 3.80 -30.33 1.89
C TRP A 117 2.39 -29.94 1.46
N TYR A 118 1.40 -30.56 2.09
CA TYR A 118 0.00 -30.25 1.89
C TYR A 118 -0.49 -29.49 3.10
N HIS A 119 -0.92 -28.26 2.85
CA HIS A 119 -1.49 -27.39 3.85
C HIS A 119 -3.00 -27.39 3.72
N ALA A 120 -3.68 -27.36 4.85
CA ALA A 120 -5.12 -27.26 4.85
C ALA A 120 -5.61 -26.42 6.01
N THR A 121 -6.67 -25.65 5.77
CA THR A 121 -7.35 -24.84 6.80
C THR A 121 -8.85 -25.06 6.72
N ALA A 122 -9.50 -25.13 7.87
CA ALA A 122 -10.94 -25.02 7.99
C ALA A 122 -11.33 -23.92 8.99
N MET A 123 -12.41 -23.21 8.70
CA MET A 123 -12.97 -22.15 9.52
C MET A 123 -14.41 -22.50 9.88
N THR A 124 -14.79 -22.37 11.15
CA THR A 124 -16.11 -22.82 11.62
C THR A 124 -16.56 -22.15 12.92
N SER A 125 -17.88 -22.12 13.13
CA SER A 125 -18.51 -21.70 14.38
C SER A 125 -18.41 -22.79 15.45
N GLU A 126 -18.70 -22.47 16.71
CA GLU A 126 -18.82 -23.52 17.76
C GLU A 126 -19.87 -24.57 17.40
N SER A 127 -21.04 -24.16 16.92
CA SER A 127 -22.16 -25.08 16.65
C SER A 127 -21.84 -26.09 15.55
N ASP A 128 -21.01 -25.71 14.58
CA ASP A 128 -20.66 -26.55 13.43
C ASP A 128 -19.31 -27.25 13.60
N ARG A 129 -18.59 -26.98 14.71
CA ARG A 129 -17.19 -27.40 14.91
C ARG A 129 -16.98 -28.89 14.74
N ALA A 130 -17.79 -29.71 15.41
CA ALA A 130 -17.64 -31.16 15.38
C ALA A 130 -17.91 -31.75 13.97
N ALA A 131 -18.90 -31.19 13.26
CA ALA A 131 -19.24 -31.65 11.91
C ALA A 131 -18.17 -31.25 10.89
N ILE A 132 -17.69 -30.00 10.96
CA ILE A 132 -16.64 -29.50 10.06
C ILE A 132 -15.30 -30.18 10.33
N GLU A 133 -14.94 -30.45 11.59
CA GLU A 133 -13.72 -31.19 11.91
C GLU A 133 -13.74 -32.62 11.33
N ALA A 134 -14.88 -33.31 11.45
CA ALA A 134 -15.04 -34.64 10.87
C ALA A 134 -14.95 -34.62 9.34
N ASP A 135 -15.58 -33.65 8.67
CA ASP A 135 -15.52 -33.52 7.21
C ASP A 135 -14.12 -33.08 6.73
N PHE A 136 -13.45 -32.22 7.49
CA PHE A 136 -12.08 -31.78 7.23
C PHE A 136 -11.11 -32.97 7.24
N LEU A 137 -11.16 -33.82 8.28
CA LEU A 137 -10.31 -35.02 8.35
C LEU A 137 -10.65 -36.03 7.23
N ARG A 138 -11.93 -36.21 6.91
CA ARG A 138 -12.36 -37.06 5.79
C ARG A 138 -11.81 -36.55 4.46
N LEU A 139 -11.91 -35.24 4.21
CA LEU A 139 -11.41 -34.60 3.00
C LEU A 139 -9.89 -34.78 2.87
N LEU A 140 -9.12 -34.56 3.95
CA LEU A 140 -7.68 -34.82 3.94
C LEU A 140 -7.35 -36.30 3.66
N GLY A 141 -8.19 -37.22 4.14
CA GLY A 141 -8.09 -38.64 3.82
C GLY A 141 -8.34 -38.99 2.35
N SER A 142 -8.97 -38.09 1.58
CA SER A 142 -9.29 -38.31 0.15
C SER A 142 -8.22 -37.80 -0.82
N ILE A 143 -7.14 -37.18 -0.33
CA ILE A 143 -6.09 -36.62 -1.18
C ILE A 143 -5.44 -37.74 -2.02
N GLN A 144 -5.43 -37.58 -3.34
CA GLN A 144 -4.70 -38.42 -4.28
C GLN A 144 -3.66 -37.59 -5.04
N VAL A 145 -2.38 -37.95 -4.95
CA VAL A 145 -1.26 -37.24 -5.58
C VAL A 145 -1.13 -37.64 -7.06
N LYS A 146 -0.93 -36.67 -7.96
CA LYS A 146 -0.67 -36.90 -9.39
C LYS A 146 0.83 -36.72 -9.67
N LEU A 147 1.49 -37.73 -10.26
CA LEU A 147 2.94 -37.71 -10.59
C LEU A 147 3.19 -37.10 -11.98
N GLU A 148 4.26 -36.30 -12.11
CA GLU A 148 4.58 -35.39 -13.24
C GLU A 148 4.94 -36.06 -14.59
N GLY A 149 4.63 -35.36 -15.70
CA GLY A 149 5.12 -35.65 -17.05
C GLY A 149 4.90 -34.50 -18.06
N ALA A 150 5.79 -34.41 -19.06
CA ALA A 150 6.00 -33.27 -20.00
C ALA A 150 4.80 -32.77 -20.83
N ALA A 151 3.64 -33.43 -20.80
CA ALA A 151 2.40 -32.89 -21.37
C ALA A 151 1.82 -31.73 -20.52
N ALA A 152 2.10 -31.73 -19.21
CA ALA A 152 1.64 -30.70 -18.28
C ALA A 152 2.22 -29.31 -18.59
N SER A 153 3.45 -29.22 -19.10
CA SER A 153 4.12 -27.93 -19.33
C SER A 153 3.53 -27.13 -20.51
N GLN A 154 2.88 -27.78 -21.47
CA GLN A 154 2.22 -27.10 -22.61
C GLN A 154 0.77 -26.71 -22.28
N GLU A 155 0.03 -27.56 -21.55
CA GLU A 155 -1.33 -27.22 -21.10
C GLU A 155 -1.31 -26.19 -19.96
N GLN A 156 -0.28 -26.19 -19.11
CA GLN A 156 -0.11 -25.20 -18.05
C GLN A 156 0.25 -23.82 -18.61
N ALA A 157 1.05 -23.72 -19.67
CA ALA A 157 1.32 -22.44 -20.33
C ALA A 157 0.07 -21.86 -21.05
N ALA A 158 -0.78 -22.70 -21.63
CA ALA A 158 -2.03 -22.28 -22.25
C ALA A 158 -3.09 -21.90 -21.20
N GLY A 159 -3.19 -22.68 -20.12
CA GLY A 159 -4.02 -22.39 -18.96
C GLY A 159 -3.58 -21.12 -18.23
N ASP A 160 -2.28 -20.91 -18.02
CA ASP A 160 -1.73 -19.73 -17.37
C ASP A 160 -1.99 -18.45 -18.19
N ALA A 161 -2.00 -18.53 -19.53
CA ALA A 161 -2.34 -17.40 -20.40
C ALA A 161 -3.85 -17.07 -20.38
N GLU A 162 -4.72 -18.08 -20.40
CA GLU A 162 -6.18 -17.90 -20.28
C GLU A 162 -6.57 -17.45 -18.87
N GLN A 163 -5.88 -17.96 -17.85
CA GLN A 163 -6.03 -17.62 -16.44
C GLN A 163 -5.46 -16.23 -16.13
N ALA A 164 -4.40 -15.78 -16.80
CA ALA A 164 -3.91 -14.40 -16.73
C ALA A 164 -4.88 -13.42 -17.39
N ALA A 165 -5.50 -13.78 -18.52
CA ALA A 165 -6.53 -12.95 -19.16
C ALA A 165 -7.80 -12.83 -18.30
N VAL A 166 -8.28 -13.95 -17.73
CA VAL A 166 -9.45 -13.94 -16.84
C VAL A 166 -9.14 -13.26 -15.49
N LEU A 167 -7.93 -13.41 -14.95
CA LEU A 167 -7.49 -12.66 -13.78
C LEU A 167 -7.36 -11.17 -14.07
N ALA A 168 -6.87 -10.78 -15.24
CA ALA A 168 -6.82 -9.37 -15.66
C ALA A 168 -8.24 -8.81 -15.81
N ASP A 169 -9.17 -9.54 -16.40
CA ASP A 169 -10.58 -9.12 -16.52
C ASP A 169 -11.27 -9.02 -15.15
N ILE A 170 -11.01 -9.96 -14.23
CA ILE A 170 -11.57 -9.94 -12.87
C ILE A 170 -10.91 -8.84 -12.03
N ARG A 171 -9.59 -8.64 -12.14
CA ARG A 171 -8.85 -7.55 -11.50
C ARG A 171 -9.39 -6.22 -12.01
N HIS A 172 -9.52 -6.06 -13.32
CA HIS A 172 -10.09 -4.88 -13.95
C HIS A 172 -11.55 -4.66 -13.52
N ALA A 173 -12.37 -5.71 -13.39
CA ALA A 173 -13.74 -5.59 -12.89
C ALA A 173 -13.82 -5.24 -11.40
N ILE A 174 -12.91 -5.78 -10.57
CA ILE A 174 -12.80 -5.46 -9.15
C ILE A 174 -12.29 -4.03 -8.97
N ASP A 175 -11.28 -3.62 -9.74
CA ASP A 175 -10.71 -2.28 -9.72
C ASP A 175 -11.71 -1.28 -10.27
N THR A 176 -12.48 -1.63 -11.31
CA THR A 176 -13.60 -0.80 -11.81
C THR A 176 -14.72 -0.71 -10.77
N ALA A 177 -15.03 -1.79 -10.05
CA ALA A 177 -16.03 -1.76 -8.98
C ALA A 177 -15.54 -0.99 -7.75
N ALA A 178 -14.25 -1.06 -7.43
CA ALA A 178 -13.58 -0.30 -6.39
C ALA A 178 -13.52 1.18 -6.76
N GLN A 179 -13.12 1.52 -7.99
CA GLN A 179 -13.16 2.88 -8.55
C GLN A 179 -14.59 3.40 -8.64
N ALA A 180 -15.59 2.57 -8.99
CA ALA A 180 -16.99 3.00 -9.03
C ALA A 180 -17.55 3.23 -7.62
N ARG A 181 -17.14 2.41 -6.65
CA ARG A 181 -17.47 2.57 -5.22
C ARG A 181 -16.79 3.81 -4.65
N GLN A 182 -15.49 3.98 -4.91
CA GLN A 182 -14.69 5.13 -4.54
C GLN A 182 -15.18 6.40 -5.23
N ALA A 183 -15.62 6.34 -6.50
CA ALA A 183 -16.27 7.46 -7.19
C ALA A 183 -17.65 7.76 -6.61
N ARG A 184 -18.39 6.76 -6.11
CA ARG A 184 -19.66 6.95 -5.39
C ARG A 184 -19.42 7.57 -4.01
N GLU A 185 -18.43 7.10 -3.28
CA GLU A 185 -18.01 7.61 -1.98
C GLU A 185 -17.41 9.01 -2.13
N THR A 186 -16.65 9.27 -3.19
CA THR A 186 -16.12 10.58 -3.59
C THR A 186 -17.23 11.49 -4.12
N ALA A 187 -18.27 10.97 -4.78
CA ALA A 187 -19.43 11.77 -5.19
C ALA A 187 -20.29 12.13 -3.98
N VAL A 188 -20.50 11.19 -3.04
CA VAL A 188 -21.18 11.43 -1.76
C VAL A 188 -20.37 12.41 -0.90
N ALA A 189 -19.04 12.24 -0.83
CA ALA A 189 -18.12 13.16 -0.17
C ALA A 189 -18.09 14.52 -0.87
N ARG A 190 -18.00 14.60 -2.20
CA ARG A 190 -18.13 15.87 -2.97
C ARG A 190 -19.48 16.55 -2.74
N THR A 191 -20.55 15.79 -2.54
CA THR A 191 -21.88 16.35 -2.24
C THR A 191 -21.95 16.85 -0.79
N ALA A 192 -21.32 16.15 0.15
CA ALA A 192 -21.16 16.53 1.56
C ALA A 192 -20.19 17.72 1.76
N ASP A 193 -19.11 17.77 0.99
CA ASP A 193 -18.07 18.80 0.96
C ASP A 193 -18.57 20.05 0.21
N ALA A 194 -19.40 19.88 -0.83
CA ALA A 194 -20.17 20.98 -1.43
C ALA A 194 -21.22 21.57 -0.49
N THR A 195 -21.70 20.82 0.51
CA THR A 195 -22.59 21.35 1.56
C THR A 195 -21.84 21.92 2.76
N ARG A 196 -20.60 21.49 3.03
CA ARG A 196 -19.64 22.20 3.89
C ARG A 196 -18.89 23.25 3.06
N LEU A 197 -19.63 24.25 2.58
CA LEU A 197 -19.07 25.48 2.04
C LEU A 197 -17.85 25.90 2.86
N HIS A 198 -16.69 25.90 2.20
CA HIS A 198 -15.42 26.50 2.58
C HIS A 198 -15.54 27.58 3.66
N VAL A 199 -15.67 27.18 4.93
CA VAL A 199 -15.47 28.10 6.03
C VAL A 199 -13.95 28.30 6.03
N PRO A 200 -13.45 29.52 5.80
CA PRO A 200 -12.03 29.79 5.93
C PRO A 200 -11.60 29.23 7.28
N VAL A 201 -10.54 28.43 7.28
CA VAL A 201 -9.92 27.91 8.50
C VAL A 201 -9.82 29.10 9.47
N ALA A 202 -10.55 29.02 10.59
CA ALA A 202 -10.36 29.95 11.70
C ALA A 202 -8.86 30.01 11.99
N ASP A 203 -8.34 31.17 12.38
CA ASP A 203 -6.91 31.37 12.62
C ASP A 203 -6.30 30.17 13.39
N VAL A 204 -5.07 29.78 13.04
CA VAL A 204 -4.41 28.58 13.58
C VAL A 204 -4.48 28.56 15.11
N GLN A 205 -4.37 29.74 15.73
CA GLN A 205 -4.54 29.94 17.16
C GLN A 205 -5.93 29.53 17.66
N THR A 206 -6.99 29.91 16.94
CA THR A 206 -8.37 29.61 17.30
C THR A 206 -8.62 28.11 17.29
N ARG A 207 -8.07 27.37 16.31
CA ARG A 207 -8.20 25.91 16.25
C ARG A 207 -7.41 25.20 17.35
N PHE A 208 -6.20 25.67 17.63
CA PHE A 208 -5.42 25.20 18.78
C PHE A 208 -6.20 25.42 20.09
N ASP A 209 -6.74 26.62 20.29
CA ASP A 209 -7.50 26.97 21.49
C ASP A 209 -8.80 26.18 21.61
N ALA A 210 -9.47 25.88 20.49
CA ALA A 210 -10.64 25.01 20.48
C ALA A 210 -10.30 23.58 20.92
N ALA A 211 -9.18 23.02 20.47
CA ALA A 211 -8.72 21.69 20.89
C ALA A 211 -8.38 21.66 22.40
N ILE A 212 -7.72 22.71 22.91
CA ILE A 212 -7.44 22.88 24.35
C ILE A 212 -8.73 22.94 25.16
N ALA A 213 -9.67 23.79 24.76
CA ALA A 213 -10.93 24.00 25.48
C ALA A 213 -11.83 22.76 25.46
N MET A 214 -11.88 22.04 24.33
CA MET A 214 -12.68 20.81 24.18
C MET A 214 -12.26 19.72 25.19
N LEU A 215 -10.97 19.65 25.50
CA LEU A 215 -10.41 18.66 26.42
C LEU A 215 -10.25 19.19 27.86
N GLY A 216 -10.56 20.46 28.12
CA GLY A 216 -10.37 21.08 29.44
C GLY A 216 -8.90 21.22 29.85
N LEU A 217 -8.00 21.41 28.87
CA LEU A 217 -6.54 21.43 29.07
C LEU A 217 -5.97 22.85 29.25
N ASP A 218 -6.78 23.83 29.66
CA ASP A 218 -6.37 25.23 29.79
C ASP A 218 -5.11 25.42 30.64
N GLY A 219 -4.97 24.64 31.73
CA GLY A 219 -3.80 24.65 32.60
C GLY A 219 -2.50 24.12 31.96
N LYS A 220 -2.60 23.43 30.81
CA LYS A 220 -1.48 22.82 30.07
C LYS A 220 -1.18 23.52 28.74
N ARG A 221 -1.90 24.61 28.43
CA ARG A 221 -1.83 25.32 27.14
C ARG A 221 -0.41 25.68 26.71
N GLU A 222 0.37 26.30 27.60
CA GLU A 222 1.74 26.75 27.28
C GLU A 222 2.70 25.58 27.04
N ILE A 223 2.49 24.45 27.73
CA ILE A 223 3.30 23.25 27.55
C ILE A 223 2.96 22.58 26.21
N LEU A 224 1.66 22.40 25.93
CA LEU A 224 1.18 21.82 24.66
C LEU A 224 1.56 22.69 23.45
N ARG A 225 1.65 24.01 23.64
CA ARG A 225 2.13 24.94 22.61
C ARG A 225 3.58 24.70 22.20
N ARG A 226 4.42 24.17 23.09
CA ARG A 226 5.85 23.94 22.82
C ARG A 226 6.12 22.69 21.97
N ILE A 227 5.15 21.78 21.86
CA ILE A 227 5.31 20.49 21.19
C ILE A 227 4.56 20.38 19.87
N VAL A 228 3.69 21.35 19.56
CA VAL A 228 3.03 21.42 18.25
C VAL A 228 3.99 21.96 17.20
N LEU A 229 4.03 21.28 16.05
CA LEU A 229 4.89 21.63 14.93
C LEU A 229 4.06 22.35 13.85
N PRO A 230 4.52 23.51 13.34
CA PRO A 230 3.89 24.15 12.20
C PRO A 230 3.97 23.24 10.97
N ALA A 231 2.87 23.19 10.24
CA ALA A 231 2.73 22.40 9.03
C ALA A 231 1.88 23.16 8.01
N VAL A 232 1.80 22.62 6.80
CA VAL A 232 0.95 23.13 5.73
C VAL A 232 0.05 21.99 5.28
N SER A 233 -1.26 22.19 5.34
CA SER A 233 -2.24 21.29 4.73
C SER A 233 -2.35 21.59 3.24
N LEU A 234 -2.49 20.52 2.44
CA LEU A 234 -2.65 20.61 0.99
C LEU A 234 -4.02 20.03 0.65
N THR A 235 -4.98 20.90 0.36
CA THR A 235 -6.36 20.50 0.06
C THR A 235 -6.61 20.59 -1.44
N GLU A 236 -7.18 19.53 -2.01
CA GLU A 236 -7.62 19.54 -3.40
C GLU A 236 -8.78 20.52 -3.60
N ARG A 237 -8.68 21.40 -4.61
CA ARG A 237 -9.73 22.36 -4.98
C ARG A 237 -10.58 21.93 -6.18
N GLY A 238 -10.31 20.74 -6.72
CA GLY A 238 -10.87 20.26 -7.98
C GLY A 238 -9.83 20.27 -9.11
N ILE A 239 -10.32 19.97 -10.32
CA ILE A 239 -9.48 19.72 -11.50
C ILE A 239 -8.58 20.93 -11.80
N ALA A 240 -7.28 20.67 -11.96
CA ALA A 240 -6.29 21.67 -12.32
C ALA A 240 -6.52 22.18 -13.75
N GLU A 241 -6.38 23.49 -13.95
CA GLU A 241 -6.45 24.11 -15.27
C GLU A 241 -5.23 23.70 -16.10
N THR A 242 -5.46 23.01 -17.22
CA THR A 242 -4.40 22.44 -18.07
C THR A 242 -3.51 23.47 -18.76
N ASN A 243 -3.92 24.74 -18.79
CA ASN A 243 -3.16 25.84 -19.40
C ASN A 243 -2.25 26.60 -18.40
N ARG A 244 -2.29 26.26 -17.11
CA ARG A 244 -1.49 26.93 -16.07
C ARG A 244 -0.27 26.10 -15.70
N ILE A 245 0.90 26.63 -16.05
CA ILE A 245 2.21 26.04 -15.76
C ILE A 245 2.74 26.57 -14.42
N GLY A 246 3.41 25.70 -13.66
CA GLY A 246 4.12 26.03 -12.43
C GLY A 246 3.22 26.23 -11.19
N ILE A 247 1.97 25.78 -11.23
CA ILE A 247 1.04 25.85 -10.09
C ILE A 247 1.20 24.64 -9.18
N SER A 248 0.83 24.74 -7.90
CA SER A 248 0.77 23.56 -7.04
C SER A 248 -0.38 22.64 -7.44
N ARG A 249 -0.06 21.37 -7.71
CA ARG A 249 -1.04 20.34 -8.09
C ARG A 249 -0.59 18.94 -7.69
N ILE A 250 -1.56 18.05 -7.59
CA ILE A 250 -1.38 16.61 -7.38
C ILE A 250 -1.93 15.87 -8.61
N GLY A 251 -1.25 14.82 -9.05
CA GLY A 251 -1.61 14.02 -10.23
C GLY A 251 -1.37 14.69 -11.59
N GLY A 252 -1.61 13.94 -12.66
CA GLY A 252 -1.34 14.34 -14.05
C GLY A 252 0.14 14.19 -14.45
N GLY A 253 0.67 15.17 -15.20
CA GLY A 253 2.09 15.23 -15.55
C GLY A 253 2.80 16.45 -14.94
N PRO A 254 4.14 16.46 -14.87
CA PRO A 254 4.93 17.51 -14.27
C PRO A 254 5.13 18.71 -15.18
N ASP A 255 5.38 19.87 -14.58
CA ASP A 255 6.08 20.96 -15.23
C ASP A 255 7.57 20.86 -14.90
N LEU A 256 8.41 20.74 -15.93
CA LEU A 256 9.86 20.61 -15.79
C LEU A 256 10.57 21.78 -16.50
N ALA A 257 11.84 22.01 -16.16
CA ALA A 257 12.64 23.02 -16.85
C ALA A 257 12.73 22.71 -18.36
N ALA A 258 12.75 23.73 -19.19
CA ALA A 258 12.87 23.56 -20.64
C ALA A 258 14.13 22.75 -21.00
N GLY A 259 13.93 21.63 -21.71
CA GLY A 259 15.00 20.69 -22.08
C GLY A 259 15.35 19.66 -21.01
N GLN A 260 14.66 19.65 -19.88
CA GLN A 260 14.78 18.60 -18.87
C GLN A 260 13.87 17.42 -19.23
N ASP A 261 14.45 16.23 -19.27
CA ASP A 261 13.69 15.00 -19.49
C ASP A 261 12.91 14.59 -18.25
N TRP A 262 11.80 13.88 -18.47
CA TRP A 262 11.05 13.22 -17.41
C TRP A 262 11.97 12.20 -16.69
N PRO A 263 12.06 12.21 -15.34
CA PRO A 263 12.91 11.30 -14.60
C PRO A 263 12.66 9.82 -14.90
N ARG A 264 13.72 9.03 -15.00
CA ARG A 264 13.66 7.58 -15.25
C ARG A 264 14.51 6.79 -14.25
N ASP A 265 14.13 5.55 -14.01
CA ASP A 265 14.92 4.61 -13.21
C ASP A 265 16.12 4.03 -14.01
N ALA A 266 16.90 3.17 -13.36
CA ALA A 266 18.04 2.51 -13.98
C ALA A 266 17.66 1.53 -15.10
N SER A 267 16.42 1.02 -15.11
CA SER A 267 15.85 0.18 -16.16
C SER A 267 15.33 1.00 -17.35
N GLY A 268 15.24 2.32 -17.24
CA GLY A 268 14.72 3.21 -18.28
C GLY A 268 13.21 3.46 -18.21
N LEU A 269 12.52 2.95 -17.19
CA LEU A 269 11.11 3.22 -16.94
C LEU A 269 10.93 4.64 -16.41
N TYR A 270 9.85 5.31 -16.80
CA TYR A 270 9.53 6.64 -16.31
C TYR A 270 9.11 6.57 -14.84
N LEU A 271 9.72 7.39 -13.98
CA LEU A 271 9.23 7.52 -12.61
C LEU A 271 7.83 8.15 -12.64
N ASN A 272 6.94 7.67 -11.79
CA ASN A 272 5.59 8.20 -11.68
C ASN A 272 5.64 9.66 -11.21
N PHE A 273 4.66 10.48 -11.58
CA PHE A 273 4.54 11.85 -11.08
C PHE A 273 3.42 11.92 -10.04
N LEU A 274 3.75 12.31 -8.81
CA LEU A 274 2.74 12.43 -7.76
C LEU A 274 2.21 13.84 -7.61
N ALA A 275 3.10 14.82 -7.47
CA ALA A 275 2.72 16.20 -7.21
C ALA A 275 3.81 17.18 -7.60
N GLN A 276 3.43 18.44 -7.74
CA GLN A 276 4.35 19.56 -7.76
C GLN A 276 3.86 20.68 -6.85
N ILE A 277 4.78 21.38 -6.19
CA ILE A 277 4.49 22.46 -5.25
C ILE A 277 5.30 23.70 -5.59
N ALA A 278 4.60 24.81 -5.80
CA ALA A 278 5.21 26.12 -5.96
C ALA A 278 5.57 26.70 -4.58
N LEU A 279 6.86 26.86 -4.29
CA LEU A 279 7.33 27.32 -2.98
C LEU A 279 6.87 28.74 -2.62
N SER A 280 6.52 29.54 -3.62
CA SER A 280 5.92 30.87 -3.44
C SER A 280 4.49 30.84 -2.90
N GLU A 281 3.82 29.70 -2.93
CA GLU A 281 2.44 29.53 -2.41
C GLU A 281 2.41 29.12 -0.93
N LEU A 282 3.58 28.84 -0.32
CA LEU A 282 3.66 28.46 1.09
C LEU A 282 3.28 29.64 2.02
N PRO A 283 2.29 29.48 2.92
CA PRO A 283 1.78 30.58 3.75
C PRO A 283 2.69 30.98 4.91
N GLU A 284 3.44 30.01 5.46
CA GLU A 284 4.47 30.19 6.48
C GLU A 284 5.40 28.98 6.40
N ARG A 285 6.70 29.19 6.66
CA ARG A 285 7.72 28.18 6.43
C ARG A 285 8.19 27.63 7.76
N ALA A 286 7.72 26.43 8.09
CA ALA A 286 8.22 25.65 9.21
C ALA A 286 9.70 25.30 9.06
N GLU A 287 10.18 25.23 7.81
CA GLU A 287 11.51 24.78 7.45
C GLU A 287 12.19 25.78 6.51
N THR A 288 13.53 25.80 6.53
CA THR A 288 14.31 26.70 5.66
C THR A 288 14.42 26.13 4.25
N LEU A 289 13.81 26.82 3.28
CA LEU A 289 13.71 26.44 1.86
C LEU A 289 13.91 27.68 0.96
N PRO A 290 14.25 27.52 -0.32
CA PRO A 290 14.28 28.62 -1.29
C PRO A 290 12.96 29.41 -1.34
N GLU A 291 13.03 30.75 -1.44
CA GLU A 291 11.86 31.64 -1.44
C GLU A 291 10.85 31.37 -2.56
N ALA A 292 11.31 30.84 -3.69
CA ALA A 292 10.46 30.47 -4.80
C ALA A 292 11.09 29.32 -5.59
N GLY A 293 10.37 28.86 -6.61
CA GLY A 293 10.72 27.70 -7.42
C GLY A 293 9.66 26.61 -7.28
N LEU A 294 9.82 25.56 -8.08
CA LEU A 294 8.87 24.45 -8.18
C LEU A 294 9.55 23.16 -7.74
N LEU A 295 8.96 22.48 -6.76
CA LEU A 295 9.31 21.10 -6.41
C LEU A 295 8.40 20.15 -7.17
N ALA A 296 8.94 19.09 -7.76
CA ALA A 296 8.18 18.00 -8.38
C ALA A 296 8.64 16.65 -7.82
N PHE A 297 7.69 15.77 -7.50
CA PHE A 297 7.90 14.57 -6.69
C PHE A 297 7.62 13.31 -7.51
N PHE A 298 8.59 12.41 -7.56
CA PHE A 298 8.56 11.23 -8.42
C PHE A 298 8.97 9.95 -7.68
N PRO A 299 8.07 9.00 -7.43
CA PRO A 299 8.42 7.68 -6.94
C PRO A 299 8.73 6.71 -8.09
N GLY A 300 9.54 5.70 -7.80
CA GLY A 300 9.80 4.56 -8.67
C GLY A 300 9.08 3.29 -8.22
N SER A 301 9.41 2.18 -8.87
CA SER A 301 8.82 0.85 -8.62
C SER A 301 9.07 0.39 -7.19
N ASP A 302 8.07 -0.24 -6.59
CA ASP A 302 8.14 -0.86 -5.26
C ASP A 302 8.64 0.08 -4.14
N TYR A 303 8.50 1.40 -4.34
CA TYR A 303 8.94 2.42 -3.39
C TYR A 303 10.44 2.37 -3.05
N SER A 304 11.25 1.84 -3.97
CA SER A 304 12.68 1.62 -3.77
C SER A 304 13.58 2.64 -4.48
N ASP A 305 13.03 3.40 -5.44
CA ASP A 305 13.65 4.55 -6.07
C ASP A 305 12.72 5.76 -6.00
N TRP A 306 13.29 6.96 -6.03
CA TRP A 306 12.53 8.22 -5.96
C TRP A 306 13.40 9.41 -6.35
N ARG A 307 12.77 10.48 -6.82
CA ARG A 307 13.42 11.76 -7.14
C ARG A 307 12.54 12.93 -6.71
N VAL A 308 13.19 13.97 -6.22
CA VAL A 308 12.59 15.30 -6.06
C VAL A 308 13.35 16.25 -6.97
N VAL A 309 12.65 16.84 -7.92
CA VAL A 309 13.21 17.81 -8.86
C VAL A 309 12.87 19.21 -8.35
N PHE A 310 13.89 20.03 -8.14
CA PHE A 310 13.72 21.45 -7.85
C PHE A 310 14.06 22.29 -9.09
N THR A 311 13.10 23.06 -9.56
CA THR A 311 13.28 24.05 -10.62
C THR A 311 13.36 25.45 -10.02
N PRO A 312 14.52 26.15 -10.12
CA PRO A 312 14.68 27.49 -9.58
C PRO A 312 13.71 28.51 -10.19
N PRO A 313 13.34 29.56 -9.44
CA PRO A 313 12.44 30.60 -9.93
C PRO A 313 13.04 31.32 -11.15
N GLY A 314 12.19 31.69 -12.11
CA GLY A 314 12.61 32.33 -13.36
C GLY A 314 13.11 31.37 -14.44
N THR A 315 13.25 30.08 -14.14
CA THR A 315 13.52 29.05 -15.15
C THR A 315 12.28 28.84 -16.03
N ALA A 316 12.47 28.77 -17.35
CA ALA A 316 11.37 28.47 -18.26
C ALA A 316 10.86 27.04 -18.02
N LEU A 317 9.57 26.89 -17.77
CA LEU A 317 8.90 25.61 -17.54
C LEU A 317 8.17 25.14 -18.79
N VAL A 318 8.17 23.83 -18.99
CA VAL A 318 7.42 23.12 -20.03
C VAL A 318 6.52 22.10 -19.35
N ALA A 319 5.25 22.07 -19.71
CA ALA A 319 4.33 21.05 -19.23
C ALA A 319 4.59 19.74 -20.00
N HIS A 320 4.81 18.66 -19.27
CA HIS A 320 4.88 17.32 -19.82
C HIS A 320 3.55 16.62 -19.56
N ALA A 321 2.75 16.44 -20.61
CA ALA A 321 1.46 15.77 -20.49
C ALA A 321 1.65 14.28 -20.17
N LEU A 322 0.84 13.78 -19.22
CA LEU A 322 0.66 12.34 -19.03
C LEU A 322 -0.19 11.82 -20.20
N PRO A 323 0.25 10.78 -20.94
CA PRO A 323 -0.56 10.17 -21.99
C PRO A 323 -1.87 9.59 -21.45
N ASP A 324 -2.97 9.72 -22.20
CA ASP A 324 -4.29 9.21 -21.80
C ASP A 324 -4.28 7.68 -21.62
N ASP A 325 -3.42 6.97 -22.35
CA ASP A 325 -3.24 5.52 -22.32
C ASP A 325 -2.07 5.06 -21.42
N ALA A 326 -1.55 5.94 -20.56
CA ALA A 326 -0.38 5.65 -19.72
C ALA A 326 -0.57 4.42 -18.82
N ILE A 327 -1.76 4.24 -18.25
CA ILE A 327 -2.07 3.10 -17.37
C ILE A 327 -2.10 1.81 -18.18
N ASP A 328 -2.94 1.76 -19.21
CA ASP A 328 -3.11 0.58 -20.06
C ASP A 328 -1.79 0.16 -20.73
N THR A 329 -0.98 1.14 -21.13
CA THR A 329 0.36 0.90 -21.70
C THR A 329 1.32 0.35 -20.68
N THR A 330 1.31 0.88 -19.45
CA THR A 330 2.18 0.40 -18.37
C THR A 330 1.78 -1.01 -17.95
N GLU A 331 0.49 -1.29 -17.76
CA GLU A 331 -0.05 -2.62 -17.45
C GLU A 331 0.27 -3.66 -18.54
N ALA A 332 0.20 -3.27 -19.82
CA ALA A 332 0.64 -4.16 -20.90
C ALA A 332 2.15 -4.41 -20.86
N ALA A 333 2.95 -3.39 -20.57
CA ALA A 333 4.41 -3.52 -20.51
C ALA A 333 4.90 -4.35 -19.31
N THR A 334 4.21 -4.36 -18.15
CA THR A 334 4.61 -5.20 -17.00
C THR A 334 4.59 -6.69 -17.33
N ARG A 335 3.70 -7.11 -18.25
CA ARG A 335 3.65 -8.49 -18.78
C ARG A 335 4.82 -8.83 -19.70
N MET A 336 5.54 -7.83 -20.20
CA MET A 336 6.67 -7.96 -21.13
C MET A 336 8.03 -7.89 -20.45
N VAL A 337 8.08 -7.69 -19.14
CA VAL A 337 9.34 -7.56 -18.37
C VAL A 337 9.37 -8.51 -17.19
N GLY A 338 10.57 -8.90 -16.77
CA GLY A 338 10.80 -9.70 -15.58
C GLY A 338 11.98 -9.17 -14.77
N TRP A 339 11.94 -9.35 -13.45
CA TRP A 339 13.04 -8.97 -12.56
C TRP A 339 14.22 -9.96 -12.68
N ASP A 340 15.40 -9.44 -13.04
CA ASP A 340 16.64 -10.19 -13.06
C ASP A 340 17.42 -9.99 -11.75
N ASN A 341 17.42 -11.01 -10.89
CA ASN A 341 18.13 -10.98 -9.62
C ASN A 341 19.65 -10.85 -9.74
N ALA A 342 20.28 -11.32 -10.82
CA ALA A 342 21.73 -11.20 -10.98
C ALA A 342 22.12 -9.78 -11.41
N ARG A 343 21.28 -9.14 -12.23
CA ARG A 343 21.52 -7.79 -12.74
C ARG A 343 20.86 -6.68 -11.90
N GLN A 344 20.00 -7.05 -10.96
CA GLN A 344 19.24 -6.14 -10.10
C GLN A 344 18.45 -5.10 -10.90
N ARG A 345 17.76 -5.55 -11.96
CA ARG A 345 16.98 -4.69 -12.86
C ARG A 345 15.93 -5.48 -13.63
N PHE A 346 14.97 -4.77 -14.23
CA PHE A 346 14.03 -5.37 -15.20
C PHE A 346 14.70 -5.67 -16.54
N THR A 347 14.33 -6.80 -17.13
CA THR A 347 14.72 -7.21 -18.48
C THR A 347 13.51 -7.64 -19.28
N ALA A 348 13.53 -7.40 -20.60
CA ALA A 348 12.49 -7.88 -21.51
C ALA A 348 12.34 -9.42 -21.44
N ASN A 349 11.11 -9.89 -21.55
CA ASN A 349 10.78 -11.30 -21.79
C ASN A 349 10.30 -11.48 -23.24
N ASP A 350 10.22 -12.71 -23.74
CA ASP A 350 9.83 -13.02 -25.13
C ASP A 350 8.31 -12.89 -25.39
N THR A 351 7.58 -12.16 -24.54
CA THR A 351 6.12 -12.03 -24.60
C THR A 351 5.73 -10.86 -25.51
N ASN A 352 4.72 -11.07 -26.35
CA ASN A 352 4.17 -10.04 -27.24
C ASN A 352 2.76 -9.67 -26.78
N VAL A 353 2.52 -8.37 -26.57
CA VAL A 353 1.27 -7.84 -25.99
C VAL A 353 0.84 -6.60 -26.77
N ASP A 354 -0.38 -6.57 -27.31
CA ASP A 354 -1.05 -5.36 -27.83
C ASP A 354 -0.21 -4.44 -28.74
N GLY A 355 0.55 -5.03 -29.67
CA GLY A 355 1.40 -4.28 -30.61
C GLY A 355 2.60 -3.56 -29.97
N LEU A 356 2.85 -3.80 -28.67
CA LEU A 356 4.03 -3.33 -27.98
C LEU A 356 5.25 -4.18 -28.35
N SER A 357 6.37 -3.49 -28.44
CA SER A 357 7.70 -4.06 -28.56
C SER A 357 8.61 -3.38 -27.55
N VAL A 358 9.60 -4.12 -27.08
CA VAL A 358 10.61 -3.63 -26.14
C VAL A 358 11.98 -3.87 -26.72
N GLU A 359 12.77 -2.81 -26.80
CA GLU A 359 14.18 -2.85 -27.17
C GLU A 359 15.03 -2.57 -25.93
N THR A 360 16.21 -3.17 -25.88
CA THR A 360 17.16 -2.96 -24.79
C THR A 360 18.40 -2.29 -25.34
N ASP A 361 18.76 -1.11 -24.84
CA ASP A 361 19.94 -0.38 -25.32
C ASP A 361 21.27 -0.98 -24.81
N GLU A 362 22.40 -0.43 -25.23
CA GLU A 362 23.74 -0.90 -24.85
C GLU A 362 24.01 -0.85 -23.34
N HIS A 363 23.30 0.01 -22.61
CA HIS A 363 23.37 0.12 -21.15
C HIS A 363 22.34 -0.78 -20.46
N GLY A 364 21.48 -1.41 -21.27
CA GLY A 364 20.41 -2.29 -20.87
C GLY A 364 19.18 -1.60 -20.32
N ARG A 365 18.92 -0.37 -20.77
CA ARG A 365 17.65 0.32 -20.53
C ARG A 365 16.61 -0.12 -21.54
N LEU A 366 15.38 -0.27 -21.07
CA LEU A 366 14.24 -0.69 -21.84
C LEU A 366 13.63 0.52 -22.55
N HIS A 367 13.34 0.34 -23.84
CA HIS A 367 12.67 1.32 -24.70
C HIS A 367 11.46 0.65 -25.30
N PHE A 368 10.28 1.21 -25.05
CA PHE A 368 9.02 0.64 -25.49
C PHE A 368 8.48 1.40 -26.69
N GLN A 369 7.95 0.65 -27.65
CA GLN A 369 7.27 1.19 -28.82
C GLN A 369 5.96 0.45 -29.03
N ARG A 370 4.89 1.17 -29.39
CA ARG A 370 3.64 0.59 -29.87
C ARG A 370 3.47 0.98 -31.32
N ASP A 371 3.30 -0.01 -32.20
CA ASP A 371 3.16 0.21 -33.65
C ASP A 371 4.28 1.07 -34.27
N GLY A 372 5.51 0.94 -33.75
CA GLY A 372 6.69 1.69 -34.22
C GLY A 372 6.84 3.11 -33.67
N HIS A 373 5.95 3.54 -32.77
CA HIS A 373 6.03 4.83 -32.08
C HIS A 373 6.46 4.66 -30.62
N ALA A 374 7.40 5.48 -30.16
CA ALA A 374 7.84 5.45 -28.77
C ALA A 374 6.70 5.79 -27.81
N VAL A 375 6.56 5.01 -26.74
CA VAL A 375 5.52 5.20 -25.70
C VAL A 375 6.16 5.36 -24.32
N MET A 376 5.41 5.95 -23.40
CA MET A 376 5.83 6.07 -22.00
C MET A 376 5.36 4.85 -21.22
N VAL A 377 6.30 4.14 -20.60
CA VAL A 377 6.03 3.06 -19.65
C VAL A 377 6.56 3.51 -18.29
N PHE A 378 5.68 3.52 -17.30
CA PHE A 378 6.00 4.00 -15.97
C PHE A 378 6.52 2.88 -15.07
N ALA A 379 7.19 3.26 -13.98
CA ALA A 379 7.75 2.32 -13.02
C ALA A 379 6.68 1.55 -12.24
N SER A 380 5.45 2.06 -12.18
CA SER A 380 4.28 1.39 -11.60
C SER A 380 2.99 1.85 -12.28
N GLU A 381 2.05 0.92 -12.48
CA GLU A 381 0.69 1.23 -12.93
C GLU A 381 -0.20 1.82 -11.82
N TYR A 382 0.14 1.61 -10.55
CA TYR A 382 -0.70 1.99 -9.40
C TYR A 382 -0.59 3.47 -9.03
N GLU A 383 0.59 4.07 -9.17
CA GLU A 383 0.85 5.48 -8.84
C GLU A 383 0.67 6.41 -10.04
N ILE A 384 -0.23 6.08 -10.98
CA ILE A 384 -0.59 6.96 -12.10
C ILE A 384 -1.95 7.59 -11.82
N SER A 385 -1.96 8.90 -11.58
CA SER A 385 -3.22 9.63 -11.36
C SER A 385 -3.99 9.82 -12.66
N ARG A 386 -5.29 9.57 -12.63
CA ARG A 386 -6.22 9.82 -13.74
C ARG A 386 -6.68 11.28 -13.84
N SER A 387 -6.42 12.11 -12.83
CA SER A 387 -6.94 13.48 -12.81
C SER A 387 -6.07 14.43 -11.97
N ALA A 388 -5.46 15.42 -12.64
CA ALA A 388 -4.72 16.47 -11.96
C ALA A 388 -5.66 17.36 -11.13
N GLN A 389 -5.41 17.49 -9.82
CA GLN A 389 -6.15 18.39 -8.92
C GLN A 389 -5.27 19.57 -8.52
N ALA A 390 -5.82 20.79 -8.60
CA ALA A 390 -5.16 21.97 -8.07
C ALA A 390 -5.16 21.92 -6.53
N LEU A 391 -4.07 22.35 -5.92
CA LEU A 391 -3.93 22.33 -4.46
C LEU A 391 -4.11 23.73 -3.87
N ARG A 392 -4.74 23.78 -2.70
CA ARG A 392 -4.75 24.93 -1.79
C ARG A 392 -3.81 24.62 -0.63
N LEU A 393 -2.93 25.56 -0.31
CA LEU A 393 -2.00 25.42 0.79
C LEU A 393 -2.48 26.28 1.95
N GLU A 394 -2.73 25.66 3.11
CA GLU A 394 -3.23 26.33 4.31
C GLU A 394 -2.39 25.97 5.52
N ARG A 395 -2.35 26.87 6.52
CA ARG A 395 -1.59 26.63 7.75
C ARG A 395 -2.25 25.53 8.58
N LEU A 396 -1.42 24.69 9.18
CA LEU A 396 -1.78 23.56 10.01
C LEU A 396 -0.86 23.54 11.24
N LEU A 397 -1.35 23.01 12.36
CA LEU A 397 -0.49 22.51 13.44
C LEU A 397 -0.56 20.99 13.45
N SER A 398 0.58 20.38 13.71
CA SER A 398 0.71 18.93 13.78
C SER A 398 1.37 18.50 15.07
N MET A 399 1.06 17.27 15.48
CA MET A 399 1.68 16.60 16.60
C MET A 399 1.71 15.09 16.27
N PRO A 400 2.73 14.34 16.69
CA PRO A 400 2.77 12.88 16.49
C PRO A 400 1.53 12.21 17.09
N LEU A 401 0.94 11.26 16.36
CA LEU A 401 -0.30 10.58 16.79
C LEU A 401 -0.02 9.45 17.80
N HIS A 402 1.18 8.87 17.72
CA HIS A 402 1.72 7.93 18.70
C HIS A 402 3.02 8.52 19.26
N PHE A 403 3.00 8.93 20.52
CA PHE A 403 3.71 8.28 21.62
C PHE A 403 3.44 9.02 22.93
N ALA A 404 3.55 8.25 24.00
CA ALA A 404 3.68 8.59 25.40
C ALA A 404 4.83 9.57 25.75
N ASP A 405 5.48 10.17 24.74
CA ASP A 405 6.73 10.90 24.87
C ASP A 405 6.79 11.99 23.77
N SER A 406 6.83 13.24 24.20
CA SER A 406 6.96 14.44 23.37
C SER A 406 8.39 14.67 22.89
N GLY A 407 9.32 13.81 23.28
CA GLY A 407 10.77 14.01 23.17
C GLY A 407 11.35 14.85 24.32
N ASP A 408 10.51 15.35 25.24
CA ASP A 408 10.89 16.13 26.41
C ASP A 408 10.30 15.51 27.68
N PRO A 409 11.12 14.78 28.48
CA PRO A 409 10.66 14.11 29.70
C PRO A 409 9.99 15.04 30.73
N HIS A 410 10.29 16.34 30.70
CA HIS A 410 9.65 17.31 31.57
C HIS A 410 8.22 17.62 31.10
N ILE A 411 8.03 17.74 29.78
CA ILE A 411 6.70 17.96 29.19
C ILE A 411 5.83 16.72 29.40
N ASP A 412 6.40 15.52 29.27
CA ASP A 412 5.64 14.27 29.43
C ASP A 412 5.16 14.07 30.86
N ALA A 413 6.02 14.40 31.83
CA ALA A 413 5.67 14.35 33.24
C ALA A 413 4.56 15.36 33.60
N ASP A 414 4.62 16.57 33.03
CA ASP A 414 3.68 17.66 33.33
C ASP A 414 2.34 17.52 32.57
N ALA A 415 2.38 17.07 31.31
CA ALA A 415 1.21 16.93 30.45
C ALA A 415 0.51 15.58 30.67
N GLY A 416 1.23 14.50 30.92
CA GLY A 416 0.66 13.16 31.05
C GLY A 416 0.28 12.53 29.69
N MET A 417 0.58 11.24 29.54
CA MET A 417 0.47 10.51 28.27
C MET A 417 -0.94 10.50 27.65
N GLU A 418 -1.98 10.40 28.48
CA GLU A 418 -3.37 10.36 28.02
C GLU A 418 -3.81 11.70 27.44
N ASP A 419 -3.46 12.81 28.11
CA ASP A 419 -3.79 14.16 27.62
C ASP A 419 -3.02 14.49 26.34
N LEU A 420 -1.76 14.07 26.22
CA LEU A 420 -0.98 14.22 24.99
C LEU A 420 -1.63 13.47 23.81
N SER A 421 -2.06 12.23 24.03
CA SER A 421 -2.70 11.41 23.00
C SER A 421 -4.05 11.98 22.58
N ASN A 422 -4.89 12.35 23.55
CA ASN A 422 -6.19 12.97 23.30
C ASN A 422 -6.05 14.31 22.60
N PHE A 423 -5.06 15.12 23.00
CA PHE A 423 -4.77 16.40 22.37
C PHE A 423 -4.29 16.24 20.94
N ALA A 424 -3.41 15.27 20.64
CA ALA A 424 -2.99 15.00 19.27
C ALA A 424 -4.17 14.63 18.36
N LEU A 425 -5.09 13.79 18.83
CA LEU A 425 -6.31 13.43 18.11
C LEU A 425 -7.24 14.62 17.91
N ALA A 426 -7.49 15.40 18.97
CA ALA A 426 -8.32 16.60 18.92
C ALA A 426 -7.74 17.65 17.97
N LEU A 427 -6.42 17.82 17.96
CA LEU A 427 -5.72 18.73 17.06
C LEU A 427 -5.84 18.24 15.61
N ALA A 428 -5.57 16.97 15.34
CA ALA A 428 -5.71 16.38 14.00
C ALA A 428 -7.14 16.55 13.46
N GLU A 429 -8.16 16.26 14.27
CA GLU A 429 -9.57 16.42 13.87
C GLU A 429 -9.95 17.90 13.72
N GLY A 430 -9.50 18.78 14.63
CA GLY A 430 -9.78 20.21 14.57
C GLY A 430 -9.18 20.91 13.35
N PHE A 431 -8.12 20.33 12.79
CA PHE A 431 -7.49 20.82 11.56
C PHE A 431 -7.88 20.06 10.29
N ARG A 432 -8.63 18.98 10.40
CA ARG A 432 -9.13 18.21 9.26
C ARG A 432 -9.91 19.10 8.30
N VAL A 433 -9.55 19.03 7.02
CA VAL A 433 -10.23 19.80 5.97
C VAL A 433 -11.03 18.85 5.09
N GLY A 434 -12.36 18.96 5.16
CA GLY A 434 -13.27 18.08 4.44
C GLY A 434 -13.18 16.61 4.89
N ASP A 435 -13.88 15.74 4.17
CA ASP A 435 -13.81 14.29 4.39
C ASP A 435 -12.79 13.61 3.45
N GLY A 436 -12.12 14.40 2.59
CA GLY A 436 -11.12 13.94 1.62
C GLY A 436 -9.74 13.63 2.22
N PRO A 437 -8.74 13.29 1.38
CA PRO A 437 -7.40 12.97 1.83
C PRO A 437 -6.73 14.17 2.53
N GLN A 438 -5.93 13.87 3.54
CA GLN A 438 -5.22 14.88 4.33
C GLN A 438 -3.75 14.92 3.92
N HIS A 439 -3.46 15.53 2.78
CA HIS A 439 -2.08 15.77 2.33
C HIS A 439 -1.43 16.89 3.14
N GLN A 440 -0.11 16.84 3.31
CA GLN A 440 0.62 17.86 4.08
C GLN A 440 2.06 18.08 3.60
N MET A 441 2.58 19.27 3.84
CA MET A 441 4.00 19.58 3.83
C MET A 441 4.41 19.97 5.23
N PHE A 442 5.59 19.50 5.65
CA PHE A 442 6.09 19.65 7.01
C PHE A 442 5.18 19.01 8.05
N GLY A 443 5.62 19.06 9.30
CA GLY A 443 4.91 18.44 10.41
C GLY A 443 4.78 16.93 10.28
N VAL A 444 4.01 16.36 11.20
CA VAL A 444 3.95 14.90 11.44
C VAL A 444 2.53 14.41 11.72
N CYS A 445 1.50 15.16 11.30
CA CYS A 445 0.11 14.81 11.60
C CYS A 445 -0.24 13.46 10.95
N GLY A 446 -0.85 12.57 11.74
CA GLY A 446 -1.24 11.24 11.31
C GLY A 446 -0.13 10.19 11.28
N LEU A 447 1.13 10.56 11.49
CA LEU A 447 2.26 9.62 11.49
C LEU A 447 2.38 8.92 12.84
N ARG A 448 2.53 7.59 12.81
CA ARG A 448 2.61 6.78 14.05
C ARG A 448 4.02 6.68 14.60
N GLU A 449 5.01 6.53 13.73
CA GLU A 449 6.37 6.10 14.08
C GLU A 449 7.43 7.12 13.64
N TRP A 450 7.20 8.41 13.94
CA TRP A 450 8.02 9.51 13.40
C TRP A 450 9.54 9.34 13.63
N HIS A 451 9.96 9.04 14.86
CA HIS A 451 11.38 8.85 15.18
C HIS A 451 11.99 7.65 14.44
N SER A 452 11.21 6.57 14.29
CA SER A 452 11.61 5.40 13.51
C SER A 452 11.77 5.74 12.03
N ILE A 453 10.88 6.57 11.47
CA ILE A 453 10.98 7.08 10.09
C ILE A 453 12.24 7.94 9.89
N GLN A 454 12.56 8.83 10.85
CA GLN A 454 13.81 9.61 10.80
C GLN A 454 15.05 8.71 10.88
N ALA A 455 15.02 7.66 11.71
CA ALA A 455 16.11 6.69 11.79
C ALA A 455 16.31 5.94 10.47
N LEU A 456 15.23 5.54 9.79
CA LEU A 456 15.30 4.90 8.46
C LEU A 456 15.94 5.82 7.41
N ALA A 457 15.60 7.11 7.42
CA ALA A 457 16.21 8.11 6.53
C ALA A 457 17.71 8.27 6.79
N ALA A 458 18.10 8.34 8.07
CA ALA A 458 19.50 8.42 8.50
C ALA A 458 20.30 7.17 8.12
N GLU A 459 19.72 5.97 8.31
CA GLU A 459 20.34 4.71 7.89
C GLU A 459 20.48 4.60 6.38
N HIS A 460 19.49 5.08 5.62
CA HIS A 460 19.60 5.19 4.17
C HIS A 460 20.76 6.11 3.77
N ALA A 461 20.83 7.30 4.36
CA ALA A 461 21.91 8.25 4.11
C ALA A 461 23.29 7.66 4.41
N ALA A 462 23.43 6.94 5.53
CA ALA A 462 24.66 6.22 5.87
C ALA A 462 25.03 5.17 4.82
N ARG A 463 24.06 4.39 4.32
CA ARG A 463 24.28 3.39 3.25
C ARG A 463 24.69 4.02 1.92
N GLN A 464 24.20 5.21 1.61
CA GLN A 464 24.60 5.98 0.42
C GLN A 464 25.92 6.74 0.59
N GLY A 465 26.54 6.70 1.79
CA GLY A 465 27.78 7.41 2.09
C GLY A 465 27.62 8.90 2.37
N TRP A 466 26.38 9.38 2.63
CA TRP A 466 26.08 10.77 2.94
C TRP A 466 26.34 11.09 4.42
N ALA A 467 27.61 10.98 4.83
CA ALA A 467 28.02 11.07 6.23
C ALA A 467 27.64 12.41 6.91
N ASP A 468 27.50 13.49 6.15
CA ASP A 468 27.14 14.82 6.65
C ASP A 468 25.65 14.95 7.04
N ILE A 469 24.80 14.02 6.61
CA ILE A 469 23.35 14.02 6.87
C ILE A 469 22.84 12.67 7.41
N ALA A 470 23.75 11.84 7.93
CA ALA A 470 23.45 10.51 8.47
C ALA A 470 22.91 10.53 9.92
N ALA A 471 22.59 11.71 10.47
CA ALA A 471 21.96 11.86 11.77
C ALA A 471 20.44 12.04 11.63
N PRO A 472 19.61 11.43 12.50
CA PRO A 472 18.15 11.47 12.35
C PRO A 472 17.55 12.87 12.53
N ASP A 473 18.07 13.67 13.47
CA ASP A 473 17.46 14.94 13.90
C ASP A 473 17.31 15.98 12.79
N GLY A 474 18.12 15.90 11.73
CA GLY A 474 18.10 16.84 10.61
C GLY A 474 17.07 16.52 9.53
N TRP A 475 16.43 15.34 9.58
CA TRP A 475 15.40 14.92 8.63
C TRP A 475 14.01 15.42 9.03
N PHE A 476 13.25 15.90 8.05
CA PHE A 476 11.88 16.36 8.22
C PHE A 476 11.00 15.90 7.04
N VAL A 477 9.68 15.85 7.25
CA VAL A 477 8.71 15.57 6.18
C VAL A 477 8.67 16.74 5.21
N LEU A 478 9.18 16.55 4.00
CA LEU A 478 9.04 17.54 2.94
C LEU A 478 7.62 17.52 2.36
N LEU A 479 7.09 16.33 2.07
CA LEU A 479 5.74 16.12 1.56
C LEU A 479 5.20 14.77 2.07
N LYS A 480 3.94 14.75 2.48
CA LYS A 480 3.15 13.54 2.69
C LYS A 480 1.90 13.63 1.82
N LEU A 481 1.62 12.56 1.07
CA LEU A 481 0.42 12.41 0.27
C LEU A 481 -0.38 11.21 0.76
N ALA A 482 -1.62 11.43 1.19
CA ALA A 482 -2.55 10.36 1.53
C ALA A 482 -3.17 9.72 0.28
N SER A 483 -3.56 8.45 0.41
CA SER A 483 -4.38 7.74 -0.58
C SER A 483 -5.77 8.38 -0.70
N GLY A 484 -6.41 8.20 -1.86
CA GLY A 484 -7.74 8.69 -2.20
C GLY A 484 -7.76 10.04 -2.92
N GLY A 485 -8.86 10.78 -2.75
CA GLY A 485 -9.06 12.10 -3.35
C GLY A 485 -9.44 12.07 -4.82
N GLY A 486 -9.50 13.25 -5.41
CA GLY A 486 -9.73 13.46 -6.84
C GLY A 486 -8.54 13.07 -7.70
N ALA A 487 -7.33 13.00 -7.14
CA ALA A 487 -6.17 12.43 -7.82
C ALA A 487 -6.21 10.90 -7.92
N ASP A 488 -7.02 10.24 -7.08
CA ASP A 488 -7.27 8.80 -7.08
C ASP A 488 -6.01 7.94 -6.88
N PHE A 489 -5.13 8.37 -5.98
CA PHE A 489 -3.95 7.58 -5.62
C PHE A 489 -4.31 6.46 -4.65
N SER A 490 -3.62 5.32 -4.76
CA SER A 490 -3.71 4.23 -3.81
C SER A 490 -2.30 3.73 -3.46
N PHE A 491 -1.81 4.10 -2.29
CA PHE A 491 -0.48 3.70 -1.82
C PHE A 491 -0.59 2.49 -0.90
N SER A 492 -0.10 1.33 -1.32
CA SER A 492 -0.19 0.08 -0.53
C SER A 492 -1.64 -0.20 -0.07
N ASP A 493 -1.84 -0.65 1.18
CA ASP A 493 -3.16 -0.81 1.83
C ASP A 493 -3.74 0.55 2.27
N HIS A 494 -3.89 1.47 1.31
CA HIS A 494 -4.47 2.81 1.50
C HIS A 494 -3.73 3.69 2.53
N GLY A 495 -2.39 3.63 2.49
CA GLY A 495 -1.48 4.40 3.34
C GLY A 495 -1.11 5.78 2.81
N ASP A 496 -0.01 6.30 3.34
CA ASP A 496 0.57 7.61 3.03
C ASP A 496 1.93 7.44 2.32
N TYR A 497 2.16 8.22 1.26
CA TYR A 497 3.48 8.33 0.63
C TYR A 497 4.24 9.52 1.21
N LEU A 498 5.44 9.29 1.74
CA LEU A 498 6.27 10.32 2.37
C LEU A 498 7.53 10.59 1.55
N PHE A 499 7.86 11.87 1.40
CA PHE A 499 9.19 12.36 1.02
C PHE A 499 9.78 13.12 2.20
N LEU A 500 10.99 12.75 2.60
CA LEU A 500 11.78 13.40 3.61
C LEU A 500 12.98 14.10 2.97
N ALA A 501 13.32 15.27 3.51
CA ALA A 501 14.52 16.01 3.15
C ALA A 501 15.32 16.32 4.41
N HIS A 502 16.62 16.55 4.24
CA HIS A 502 17.49 17.01 5.31
C HIS A 502 17.59 18.53 5.29
N ARG A 503 17.48 19.18 6.47
CA ARG A 503 17.45 20.66 6.60
C ARG A 503 18.64 21.36 5.95
N GLN A 504 19.82 20.76 6.03
CA GLN A 504 21.05 21.30 5.43
C GLN A 504 20.94 21.46 3.90
N ASP A 505 20.28 20.52 3.24
CA ASP A 505 20.20 20.48 1.77
C ASP A 505 18.99 21.28 1.27
N ALA A 506 17.87 21.14 1.98
CA ALA A 506 16.68 21.96 1.80
C ALA A 506 17.01 23.46 1.84
N ALA A 507 17.83 23.91 2.79
CA ALA A 507 18.24 25.32 2.89
C ALA A 507 19.06 25.82 1.68
N LYS A 508 19.72 24.91 0.96
CA LYS A 508 20.50 25.21 -0.27
C LYS A 508 19.67 25.04 -1.54
N GLY A 509 18.44 24.55 -1.44
CA GLY A 509 17.64 24.13 -2.59
C GLY A 509 18.17 22.87 -3.27
N ASP A 510 18.94 22.04 -2.56
CA ASP A 510 19.41 20.75 -3.04
C ASP A 510 18.45 19.65 -2.57
N PHE A 511 17.79 18.99 -3.53
CA PHE A 511 16.86 17.89 -3.27
C PHE A 511 17.31 16.60 -3.95
N SER A 512 18.60 16.50 -4.30
CA SER A 512 19.19 15.27 -4.84
C SER A 512 19.35 14.18 -3.78
N ARG A 513 19.39 14.56 -2.50
CA ARG A 513 19.52 13.67 -1.34
C ARG A 513 18.26 13.71 -0.49
N VAL A 514 17.29 12.89 -0.90
CA VAL A 514 15.99 12.74 -0.22
C VAL A 514 15.77 11.27 0.12
N TYR A 515 14.88 11.02 1.07
CA TYR A 515 14.43 9.67 1.43
C TYR A 515 12.92 9.60 1.23
N ALA A 516 12.41 8.49 0.71
CA ALA A 516 10.99 8.30 0.55
C ALA A 516 10.56 6.91 1.01
N LEU A 517 9.31 6.80 1.43
CA LEU A 517 8.70 5.55 1.87
C LEU A 517 7.18 5.63 1.79
N VAL A 518 6.53 4.47 1.87
CA VAL A 518 5.09 4.36 2.15
C VAL A 518 4.91 3.94 3.60
N GLU A 519 4.08 4.68 4.34
CA GLU A 519 3.56 4.26 5.64
C GLU A 519 2.18 3.66 5.43
N SER A 520 2.00 2.38 5.75
CA SER A 520 0.71 1.69 5.74
C SER A 520 0.54 0.84 7.02
N SER A 521 -0.70 0.45 7.31
CA SER A 521 -1.05 -0.32 8.52
C SER A 521 -0.71 -1.80 8.41
#